data_AF-A0A7C1IKE7-F1
#
_entry.id   AF-A0A7C1IKE7-F1
#
_cell.length_a   1.000
_cell.length_b   1.000
_cell.length_c   1.000
_cell.angle_alpha   90.00
_cell.angle_beta   90.00
_cell.angle_gamma   90.00
#
_symmetry.space_group_name_H-M   'P 1'
#
loop_
_entity.id
_entity.type
_entity.pdbx_description
1 polymer ?
#
loop_
_entity_poly.entity_id
_entity_poly.type
_entity_poly.pdbx_seq_one_letter_code
_entity_poly.pdbx_strand_id
1 'polypeptide(L)'
;MEWGDKTLDTRLRSEQLELAVLAVLWKTRPAAFHDVRVRAAPNGSVWLRGSVSTQAESVVVQQIVRDVPGVKQVFCHFAPRAPREVCHA
;
A
#
# COMPACT_ATOMS: atom_id res chain seq x y z
N MET A 1 -7.80 29.66 -25.28
CA MET A 1 -6.65 28.73 -25.43
C MET A 1 -6.32 28.21 -24.04
N GLU A 2 -6.99 27.14 -23.61
CA GLU A 2 -6.81 26.53 -22.28
C GLU A 2 -6.15 25.16 -22.47
N TRP A 3 -4.90 25.19 -22.92
CA TRP A 3 -4.09 23.99 -23.04
C TRP A 3 -3.11 23.96 -21.88
N GLY A 4 -3.42 23.12 -20.89
CA GLY A 4 -2.46 22.68 -19.89
C GLY A 4 -3.00 22.74 -18.48
N ASP A 5 -3.67 21.68 -18.03
CA ASP A 5 -3.56 21.25 -16.61
C ASP A 5 -4.23 19.89 -16.31
N LYS A 6 -5.07 19.31 -17.19
CA LYS A 6 -5.82 18.07 -16.87
C LYS A 6 -4.95 16.83 -16.57
N THR A 7 -3.65 16.92 -16.76
CA THR A 7 -2.71 15.83 -16.47
C THR A 7 -2.01 16.02 -15.12
N LEU A 8 -2.00 17.24 -14.58
CA LEU A 8 -1.32 17.58 -13.32
C LEU A 8 -2.21 17.31 -12.11
N ASP A 9 -3.52 17.60 -12.20
CA ASP A 9 -4.48 17.29 -11.14
C ASP A 9 -4.49 15.79 -10.78
N THR A 10 -4.34 14.96 -11.82
CA THR A 10 -4.44 13.51 -11.72
C THR A 10 -3.19 12.92 -11.07
N ARG A 11 -2.01 13.48 -11.36
CA ARG A 11 -0.74 13.06 -10.75
C ARG A 11 -0.65 13.49 -9.29
N LEU A 12 -1.04 14.73 -8.99
CA LEU A 12 -0.98 15.28 -7.63
C LEU A 12 -1.86 14.47 -6.65
N ARG A 13 -3.07 14.08 -7.08
CA ARG A 13 -3.95 13.21 -6.26
C ARG A 13 -3.37 11.82 -6.01
N SER A 14 -2.73 11.23 -7.02
CA SER A 14 -2.13 9.91 -6.92
C SER A 14 -0.98 9.93 -5.92
N GLU A 15 -0.11 10.95 -6.02
CA GLU A 15 1.04 11.11 -5.13
C GLU A 15 0.63 11.44 -3.69
N GLN A 16 -0.40 12.27 -3.51
CA GLN A 16 -0.98 12.53 -2.19
C GLN A 16 -1.53 11.25 -1.55
N LEU A 17 -2.21 10.40 -2.34
CA LEU A 17 -2.74 9.13 -1.85
C LEU A 17 -1.61 8.15 -1.51
N GLU A 18 -0.55 8.07 -2.32
CA GLU A 18 0.65 7.28 -2.03
C GLU A 18 1.29 7.71 -0.70
N LEU A 19 1.49 9.01 -0.51
CA LEU A 19 2.08 9.57 0.70
C LEU A 19 1.21 9.34 1.93
N ALA A 20 -0.11 9.53 1.81
CA ALA A 20 -1.04 9.28 2.91
C ALA A 20 -1.02 7.81 3.34
N VAL A 21 -1.01 6.89 2.37
CA VAL A 21 -0.92 5.45 2.63
C VAL A 21 0.42 5.09 3.28
N LEU A 22 1.54 5.62 2.78
CA LEU A 22 2.85 5.39 3.38
C LEU A 22 2.92 5.93 4.82
N ALA A 23 2.40 7.14 5.07
CA ALA A 23 2.39 7.75 6.38
C ALA A 23 1.58 6.93 7.41
N VAL A 24 0.38 6.46 7.04
CA VAL A 24 -0.45 5.65 7.95
C VAL A 24 0.18 4.28 8.21
N LEU A 25 0.84 3.69 7.22
CA LEU A 25 1.52 2.40 7.37
C LEU A 25 2.69 2.50 8.34
N TRP A 26 3.55 3.50 8.17
CA TRP A 26 4.68 3.71 9.09
C TRP A 26 4.24 4.13 10.49
N LYS A 27 3.15 4.89 10.61
CA LYS A 27 2.60 5.25 11.92
C LYS A 27 2.04 4.04 12.66
N THR A 28 1.38 3.13 11.95
CA THR A 28 0.67 2.00 12.57
C THR A 28 1.59 0.82 12.85
N ARG A 29 2.42 0.41 11.88
CA ARG A 29 3.26 -0.80 11.97
C ARG A 29 4.53 -0.68 11.11
N PRO A 30 5.58 0.01 11.58
CA PRO A 30 6.83 0.13 10.82
C PRO A 30 7.63 -1.18 10.72
N ALA A 31 7.47 -2.11 11.67
CA ALA A 31 8.22 -3.37 11.74
C ALA A 31 7.63 -4.53 10.91
N ALA A 32 6.46 -4.35 10.31
CA ALA A 32 5.75 -5.40 9.59
C ALA A 32 6.15 -5.54 8.12
N PHE A 33 6.87 -4.52 7.60
CA PHE A 33 7.14 -4.34 6.18
C PHE A 33 8.64 -4.31 5.91
N HIS A 34 9.07 -5.15 4.98
CA HIS A 34 10.40 -5.08 4.39
C HIS A 34 10.24 -4.84 2.89
N ASP A 35 10.81 -3.74 2.40
CA ASP A 35 10.71 -3.29 0.99
C ASP A 35 9.25 -3.16 0.51
N VAL A 36 8.48 -2.29 1.15
CA VAL A 36 7.11 -1.99 0.67
C VAL A 36 7.16 -0.85 -0.34
N ARG A 37 6.65 -1.14 -1.54
CA ARG A 37 6.35 -0.17 -2.57
C ARG A 37 4.85 0.05 -2.62
N VAL A 38 4.46 1.31 -2.52
CA VAL A 38 3.08 1.77 -2.69
C VAL A 38 2.97 2.47 -4.03
N ARG A 39 1.89 2.17 -4.75
CA ARG A 39 1.47 2.86 -5.97
C ARG A 39 0.00 3.16 -5.86
N ALA A 40 -0.40 4.40 -6.10
CA ALA A 40 -1.81 4.75 -6.16
C ALA A 40 -2.15 5.23 -7.57
N ALA A 41 -3.36 4.92 -7.99
CA ALA A 41 -3.96 5.46 -9.20
C ALA A 41 -4.97 6.55 -8.82
N PRO A 42 -5.20 7.51 -9.73
CA PRO A 42 -6.15 8.61 -9.52
C PRO A 42 -7.60 8.14 -9.39
N ASN A 43 -7.90 6.91 -9.81
CA ASN A 43 -9.20 6.28 -9.68
C ASN A 43 -9.49 5.76 -8.25
N GLY A 44 -8.52 5.88 -7.32
CA GLY A 44 -8.61 5.37 -5.95
C GLY A 44 -8.16 3.92 -5.78
N SER A 45 -7.51 3.33 -6.79
CA SER A 45 -6.90 2.00 -6.66
C SER A 45 -5.50 2.11 -6.09
N VAL A 46 -5.18 1.34 -5.07
CA VAL A 46 -3.86 1.31 -4.43
C VAL A 46 -3.27 -0.08 -4.56
N TRP A 47 -2.03 -0.15 -5.03
CA TRP A 47 -1.23 -1.37 -5.09
C TRP A 47 -0.10 -1.30 -4.08
N LEU A 48 -0.04 -2.28 -3.20
CA LEU A 48 1.05 -2.49 -2.26
C LEU A 48 1.78 -3.76 -2.64
N ARG A 49 3.09 -3.66 -2.81
CA ARG A 49 3.97 -4.80 -3.09
C ARG A 49 5.12 -4.80 -2.10
N GLY A 50 5.49 -5.96 -1.60
CA GLY A 50 6.63 -6.11 -0.69
C GLY A 50 6.65 -7.48 -0.02
N SER A 51 7.40 -7.58 1.07
CA SER A 51 7.40 -8.77 1.92
C SER A 51 6.79 -8.46 3.28
N VAL A 52 5.93 -9.35 3.76
CA VAL A 52 5.34 -9.28 5.10
C VAL A 52 5.74 -10.48 5.93
N SER A 53 5.86 -10.26 7.23
CA SER A 53 6.27 -11.31 8.17
C SER A 53 5.19 -12.38 8.36
N THR A 54 3.91 -12.04 8.30
CA THR A 54 2.80 -12.98 8.48
C THR A 54 1.57 -12.60 7.64
N GLN A 55 0.67 -13.57 7.42
CA GLN A 55 -0.60 -13.34 6.74
C GLN A 55 -1.52 -12.39 7.53
N ALA A 56 -1.46 -12.43 8.87
CA ALA A 56 -2.22 -11.50 9.72
C ALA A 56 -1.83 -10.05 9.44
N GLU A 57 -0.53 -9.75 9.26
CA GLU A 57 -0.08 -8.40 8.91
C GLU A 57 -0.65 -7.97 7.55
N SER A 58 -0.73 -8.85 6.55
CA SER A 58 -1.35 -8.53 5.27
C SER A 58 -2.80 -8.08 5.41
N VAL A 59 -3.58 -8.73 6.29
CA VAL A 59 -4.99 -8.37 6.52
C VAL A 59 -5.08 -7.01 7.20
N VAL A 60 -4.25 -6.78 8.23
CA VAL A 60 -4.18 -5.50 8.95
C VAL A 60 -3.82 -4.36 8.01
N VAL A 61 -2.84 -4.55 7.12
CA VAL A 61 -2.49 -3.57 6.08
C VAL A 61 -3.68 -3.23 5.21
N GLN A 62 -4.37 -4.25 4.69
CA GLN A 62 -5.51 -4.03 3.81
C GLN A 62 -6.59 -3.21 4.50
N GLN A 63 -6.84 -3.44 5.79
CA GLN A 63 -7.79 -2.65 6.56
C GLN A 63 -7.31 -1.21 6.73
N ILE A 64 -6.06 -1.00 7.12
CA ILE A 64 -5.46 0.34 7.28
C ILE A 64 -5.54 1.14 5.98
N VAL A 65 -5.17 0.54 4.84
CA VAL A 65 -5.21 1.23 3.54
C VAL A 65 -6.65 1.51 3.11
N ARG A 66 -7.61 0.63 3.40
CA ARG A 66 -9.03 0.87 3.08
C ARG A 66 -9.63 2.02 3.88
N ASP A 67 -9.09 2.32 5.06
CA ASP A 67 -9.52 3.44 5.89
C ASP A 67 -9.05 4.81 5.35
N VAL A 68 -8.06 4.81 4.43
CA VAL A 68 -7.52 6.06 3.88
C VAL A 68 -8.54 6.73 2.95
N PRO A 69 -8.85 8.03 3.16
CA PRO A 69 -9.79 8.75 2.32
C PRO A 69 -9.30 8.84 0.87
N GLY A 70 -10.13 8.39 -0.07
CA GLY A 70 -9.81 8.34 -1.50
C GLY A 70 -9.47 6.93 -2.01
N VAL A 71 -9.32 5.95 -1.13
CA VAL A 71 -9.13 4.55 -1.51
C VAL A 71 -10.47 3.89 -1.82
N LYS A 72 -10.60 3.37 -3.04
CA LYS A 72 -11.73 2.54 -3.49
C LYS A 72 -11.36 1.06 -3.52
N GLN A 73 -10.15 0.75 -3.96
CA GLN A 73 -9.68 -0.63 -4.10
C GLN A 73 -8.24 -0.76 -3.57
N VAL A 74 -7.98 -1.87 -2.89
CA VAL A 74 -6.65 -2.17 -2.35
C VAL A 74 -6.20 -3.53 -2.86
N PHE A 75 -5.07 -3.52 -3.55
CA PHE A 75 -4.41 -4.70 -4.08
C PHE A 75 -3.09 -4.88 -3.32
N CYS A 76 -3.07 -5.84 -2.41
CA CYS A 76 -1.85 -6.20 -1.69
C CYS A 76 -1.28 -7.47 -2.32
N HIS A 77 -0.04 -7.37 -2.81
CA HIS A 77 0.77 -8.50 -3.22
C HIS A 77 1.96 -8.58 -2.29
N PHE A 78 1.75 -9.23 -1.14
CA PHE A 78 2.84 -9.51 -0.21
C PHE A 78 3.25 -10.96 -0.35
N ALA A 79 4.56 -11.17 -0.56
CA ALA A 79 5.11 -12.50 -0.37
C ALA A 79 5.11 -12.78 1.14
N PRO A 80 4.50 -13.88 1.63
CA PRO A 80 4.74 -14.30 2.99
C PRO A 80 6.23 -14.60 3.09
N ARG A 81 6.89 -14.03 4.10
CA ARG A 81 8.21 -14.52 4.48
C ARG A 81 7.98 -15.97 4.89
N ALA A 82 8.40 -16.91 4.05
CA ALA A 82 8.16 -18.32 4.28
C ALA A 82 8.51 -18.62 5.74
N PRO A 83 7.59 -19.23 6.52
CA PRO A 83 8.02 -19.76 7.80
C PRO A 83 9.18 -20.68 7.47
N ARG A 84 10.32 -20.51 8.14
CA ARG A 84 11.33 -21.55 8.10
C ARG A 84 10.61 -22.76 8.68
N GLU A 85 10.17 -23.65 7.80
CA GLU A 85 9.71 -24.98 8.18
C GLU A 85 10.91 -25.61 8.87
N VAL A 86 10.96 -25.50 10.19
CA VAL A 86 11.81 -26.33 11.02
C VAL A 86 11.18 -27.70 10.96
N CYS A 87 11.66 -28.51 10.02
CA CYS A 87 11.39 -29.94 10.00
C CYS A 87 11.96 -30.53 11.29
N HIS A 88 11.13 -30.61 12.33
CA HIS A 88 11.33 -31.57 13.41
C HIS A 88 10.72 -32.89 12.95
N ALA A 89 11.55 -33.75 12.36
CA ALA A 89 11.34 -35.20 12.29
C ALA A 89 12.66 -35.88 11.93
#